data_AF-A0AB40CB79-F1
#
_entry.id   AF-A0AB40CB79-F1
#
_cell.length_a   1.000
_cell.length_b   1.000
_cell.length_c   1.000
_cell.angle_alpha   90.00
_cell.angle_beta   90.00
_cell.angle_gamma   90.00
#
_symmetry.space_group_name_H-M   'P 1'
#
loop_
_entity.id
_entity.type
_entity.pdbx_description
1 polymer ?
#
loop_
_entity_poly.entity_id
_entity_poly.type
_entity_poly.pdbx_seq_one_letter_code
_entity_poly.pdbx_strand_id
1 'polypeptide(L)'
;MMNNLIFMSFFARSTNLSYNERLTELMYPADLSIRAKVDAILDWHHSNLRLGAASIIVNSIAGPALGLPLNPKAAKEAEKILGSSLAKIETIWLKGNAKFLLGSSQPSIADLSLVCEIMQLEILDEKDHERILDRHGRILE
;
A
#
# COMPACT_ATOMS: atom_id res chain seq x y z
N MET A 1 -14.13 -14.55 0.00
CA MET A 1 -13.70 -13.65 -1.10
C MET A 1 -14.83 -12.66 -1.43
N MET A 2 -14.95 -11.53 -0.71
CA MET A 2 -15.91 -10.47 -1.10
C MET A 2 -15.61 -9.05 -0.57
N ASN A 3 -14.41 -8.75 -0.03
CA ASN A 3 -14.21 -7.50 0.73
C ASN A 3 -13.19 -6.48 0.18
N ASN A 4 -12.61 -6.67 -1.02
CA ASN A 4 -11.61 -5.71 -1.53
C ASN A 4 -12.24 -4.52 -2.29
N LEU A 5 -13.43 -4.68 -2.88
CA LEU A 5 -14.15 -3.59 -3.56
C LEU A 5 -14.75 -2.57 -2.59
N ILE A 6 -15.06 -2.98 -1.34
CA ILE A 6 -15.58 -2.08 -0.29
C ILE A 6 -14.46 -1.14 0.21
N PHE A 7 -13.20 -1.59 0.24
CA PHE A 7 -12.09 -0.79 0.76
C PHE A 7 -11.63 0.33 -0.19
N MET A 8 -11.60 0.12 -1.52
CA MET A 8 -11.31 1.25 -2.46
C MET A 8 -12.40 2.33 -2.41
N SER A 9 -13.65 1.97 -2.15
CA SER A 9 -14.73 2.95 -1.94
C SER A 9 -14.55 3.76 -0.64
N PHE A 10 -13.81 3.24 0.34
CA PHE A 10 -13.46 3.94 1.57
C PHE A 10 -12.49 5.10 1.31
N PHE A 11 -11.48 4.89 0.46
CA PHE A 11 -10.50 5.92 0.10
C PHE A 11 -11.11 7.09 -0.70
N ALA A 12 -12.06 6.80 -1.59
CA ALA A 12 -12.79 7.85 -2.32
C ALA A 12 -13.82 8.60 -1.45
N ARG A 13 -14.28 8.00 -0.34
CA ARG A 13 -15.16 8.64 0.65
C ARG A 13 -14.39 9.47 1.68
N SER A 14 -13.16 9.13 2.03
CA SER A 14 -12.37 9.91 3.00
C SER A 14 -11.99 11.30 2.50
N THR A 15 -12.01 11.55 1.18
CA THR A 15 -11.78 12.89 0.62
C THR A 15 -13.07 13.72 0.45
N ASN A 16 -14.26 13.13 0.64
CA ASN A 16 -15.55 13.78 0.39
C ASN A 16 -16.59 13.68 1.53
N LEU A 17 -16.25 13.13 2.69
CA LEU A 17 -17.12 13.21 3.88
C LEU A 17 -16.60 14.25 4.86
N SER A 18 -17.49 15.19 5.20
CA SER A 18 -17.46 16.12 6.33
C SER A 18 -17.51 15.39 7.70
N TYR A 19 -16.73 14.33 7.87
CA TYR A 19 -16.64 13.59 9.11
C TYR A 19 -15.45 14.11 9.91
N ASN A 20 -15.75 15.07 10.80
CA ASN A 20 -14.87 15.60 11.84
C ASN A 20 -13.57 16.23 11.30
N GLU A 21 -13.52 17.57 11.25
CA GLU A 21 -12.36 18.35 10.84
C GLU A 21 -11.05 17.91 11.53
N ARG A 22 -11.12 17.43 12.78
CA ARG A 22 -9.95 16.88 13.50
C ARG A 22 -9.43 15.57 12.91
N LEU A 23 -10.31 14.70 12.41
CA LEU A 23 -9.88 13.48 11.70
C LEU A 23 -9.24 13.84 10.37
N THR A 24 -9.77 14.84 9.66
CA THR A 24 -9.18 15.35 8.43
C THR A 24 -7.80 15.94 8.66
N GLU A 25 -7.62 16.77 9.69
CA GLU A 25 -6.30 17.32 10.03
C GLU A 25 -5.30 16.24 10.46
N LEU A 26 -5.75 15.23 11.20
CA LEU A 26 -4.90 14.11 11.62
C LEU A 26 -4.41 13.28 10.43
N MET A 27 -5.34 12.89 9.55
CA MET A 27 -5.05 12.02 8.40
C MET A 27 -4.41 12.77 7.24
N TYR A 28 -4.69 14.07 7.11
CA TYR A 28 -4.23 14.90 6.02
C TYR A 28 -3.86 16.31 6.52
N PRO A 29 -2.65 16.48 7.08
CA PRO A 29 -2.22 17.68 7.78
C PRO A 29 -2.39 18.96 6.96
N ALA A 30 -2.84 20.05 7.57
CA ALA A 30 -2.98 21.36 6.90
C ALA A 30 -1.63 22.05 6.62
N ASP A 31 -0.59 21.72 7.41
CA ASP A 31 0.76 22.21 7.17
C ASP A 31 1.24 21.80 5.77
N LEU A 32 1.60 22.78 4.94
CA LEU A 32 1.93 22.56 3.54
C LEU A 32 3.18 21.70 3.35
N SER A 33 4.16 21.80 4.25
CA SER A 33 5.40 21.02 4.14
C SER A 33 5.14 19.54 4.45
N ILE A 34 4.33 19.25 5.47
CA ILE A 34 3.95 17.89 5.82
C ILE A 34 3.03 17.31 4.74
N ARG A 35 2.02 18.08 4.29
CA ARG A 35 1.10 17.66 3.23
C ARG A 35 1.82 17.32 1.94
N ALA A 36 2.78 18.13 1.50
CA ALA A 36 3.56 17.84 0.29
C ALA A 36 4.34 16.52 0.38
N LYS A 37 4.81 16.12 1.57
CA LYS A 37 5.47 14.82 1.78
C LYS A 37 4.48 13.67 1.75
N VAL A 38 3.29 13.84 2.32
CA VAL A 38 2.20 12.87 2.25
C VAL A 38 1.80 12.66 0.79
N ASP A 39 1.58 13.75 0.05
CA ASP A 39 1.24 13.72 -1.38
C ASP A 39 2.34 13.05 -2.21
N ALA A 40 3.62 13.28 -1.89
CA ALA A 40 4.73 12.61 -2.56
C ALA A 40 4.69 11.08 -2.38
N ILE A 41 4.32 10.58 -1.19
CA ILE A 41 4.15 9.13 -0.97
C ILE A 41 2.92 8.61 -1.74
N LEU A 42 1.81 9.35 -1.70
CA LEU A 42 0.58 9.00 -2.42
C LEU A 42 0.78 9.01 -3.95
N ASP A 43 1.62 9.87 -4.49
CA ASP A 43 1.97 9.81 -5.91
C ASP A 43 2.89 8.62 -6.19
N TRP A 44 3.94 8.48 -5.38
CA TRP A 44 4.94 7.42 -5.55
C TRP A 44 4.34 6.01 -5.48
N HIS A 45 3.40 5.74 -4.57
CA HIS A 45 2.90 4.37 -4.35
C HIS A 45 2.18 3.79 -5.57
N HIS A 46 1.49 4.60 -6.38
CA HIS A 46 0.71 4.13 -7.53
C HIS A 46 1.60 3.43 -8.56
N SER A 47 2.74 4.04 -8.90
CA SER A 47 3.67 3.53 -9.92
C SER A 47 4.71 2.54 -9.35
N ASN A 48 4.67 2.26 -8.04
CA ASN A 48 5.64 1.40 -7.36
C ASN A 48 4.89 0.31 -6.58
N LEU A 49 4.53 0.59 -5.33
CA LEU A 49 3.93 -0.37 -4.41
C LEU A 49 2.66 -1.03 -4.98
N ARG A 50 1.67 -0.20 -5.37
CA ARG A 50 0.40 -0.67 -5.91
C ARG A 50 0.59 -1.44 -7.22
N LEU A 51 1.43 -0.90 -8.10
CA LEU A 51 1.76 -1.56 -9.37
C LEU A 51 2.31 -2.97 -9.12
N GLY A 52 3.27 -3.11 -8.19
CA GLY A 52 3.84 -4.41 -7.81
C GLY A 52 2.79 -5.35 -7.24
N ALA A 53 2.09 -4.96 -6.17
CA ALA A 53 1.13 -5.80 -5.47
C ALA A 53 -0.04 -6.24 -6.38
N ALA A 54 -0.70 -5.28 -7.05
CA ALA A 54 -1.81 -5.57 -7.94
C ALA A 54 -1.39 -6.44 -9.12
N SER A 55 -0.19 -6.22 -9.68
CA SER A 55 0.30 -7.02 -10.80
C SER A 55 0.59 -8.46 -10.39
N ILE A 56 1.10 -8.73 -9.18
CA ILE A 56 1.23 -10.11 -8.68
C ILE A 56 -0.15 -10.76 -8.67
N ILE A 57 -1.11 -10.15 -7.96
CA ILE A 57 -2.46 -10.71 -7.76
C ILE A 57 -3.17 -10.97 -9.09
N VAL A 58 -3.14 -10.01 -10.01
CA VAL A 58 -3.80 -10.17 -11.33
C VAL A 58 -3.11 -11.26 -12.15
N ASN A 59 -1.78 -11.31 -12.17
CA ASN A 59 -1.06 -12.26 -13.01
C ASN A 59 -0.96 -13.67 -12.42
N SER A 60 -1.16 -13.85 -11.10
CA SER A 60 -1.08 -15.17 -10.43
C SER A 60 -2.44 -15.76 -10.04
N ILE A 61 -3.45 -14.93 -9.73
CA ILE A 61 -4.73 -15.40 -9.15
C ILE A 61 -5.93 -14.84 -9.90
N ALA A 62 -6.07 -13.51 -9.95
CA ALA A 62 -7.33 -12.86 -10.30
C ALA A 62 -7.56 -12.68 -11.81
N GLY A 63 -6.53 -12.89 -12.65
CA GLY A 63 -6.59 -12.72 -14.10
C GLY A 63 -7.81 -13.38 -14.75
N PRO A 64 -8.09 -14.68 -14.52
CA PRO A 64 -9.22 -15.37 -15.12
C PRO A 64 -10.58 -14.74 -14.81
N ALA A 65 -10.77 -14.21 -13.59
CA ALA A 65 -12.00 -13.50 -13.21
C ALA A 65 -12.17 -12.17 -13.96
N LEU A 66 -11.07 -11.60 -14.47
CA LEU A 66 -11.04 -10.38 -15.28
C LEU A 66 -11.00 -10.66 -16.79
N GLY A 67 -11.11 -11.93 -17.21
CA GLY A 67 -10.98 -12.32 -18.62
C GLY A 67 -9.55 -12.24 -19.15
N LEU A 68 -8.55 -12.19 -18.27
CA LEU A 68 -7.13 -12.15 -18.60
C LEU A 68 -6.48 -13.52 -18.33
N PRO A 69 -5.48 -13.94 -19.12
CA PRO A 69 -4.71 -15.13 -18.79
C PRO A 69 -3.81 -14.88 -17.57
N LEU A 70 -3.56 -15.95 -16.81
CA LEU A 70 -2.47 -15.95 -15.83
C LEU A 70 -1.12 -15.82 -16.54
N ASN A 71 -0.19 -15.10 -15.94
CA ASN A 71 1.14 -14.86 -16.49
C ASN A 71 2.21 -14.92 -15.38
N PRO A 72 2.70 -16.13 -15.05
CA PRO A 72 3.69 -16.33 -14.00
C PRO A 72 4.98 -15.55 -14.21
N LYS A 73 5.37 -15.30 -15.47
CA LYS A 73 6.55 -14.48 -15.80
C LYS A 73 6.33 -13.03 -15.40
N ALA A 74 5.17 -12.45 -15.74
CA ALA A 74 4.82 -11.09 -15.33
C ALA A 74 4.67 -10.97 -13.81
N ALA A 75 4.09 -11.98 -13.15
CA ALA A 75 4.01 -12.01 -11.68
C ALA A 75 5.41 -11.96 -11.03
N LYS A 76 6.38 -12.71 -11.57
CA LYS A 76 7.77 -12.69 -11.08
C LYS A 76 8.48 -11.36 -11.29
N GLU A 77 8.21 -10.64 -12.39
CA GLU A 77 8.74 -9.29 -12.58
C GLU A 77 8.06 -8.28 -11.66
N ALA A 78 6.76 -8.40 -11.44
CA ALA A 78 6.01 -7.59 -10.49
C ALA A 78 6.52 -7.76 -9.05
N GLU A 79 6.94 -8.96 -8.68
CA GLU A 79 7.56 -9.23 -7.39
C GLU A 79 8.86 -8.44 -7.17
N LYS A 80 9.69 -8.26 -8.21
CA LYS A 80 10.91 -7.43 -8.09
C LYS A 80 10.56 -5.96 -7.85
N ILE A 81 9.50 -5.47 -8.51
CA ILE A 81 8.98 -4.12 -8.31
C ILE A 81 8.47 -3.97 -6.88
N LEU A 82 7.67 -4.92 -6.41
CA LEU A 82 7.13 -4.93 -5.05
C LEU A 82 8.25 -4.97 -4.02
N GLY A 83 9.20 -5.90 -4.12
CA GLY A 83 10.32 -6.01 -3.19
C GLY A 83 11.18 -4.72 -3.14
N SER A 84 11.42 -4.09 -4.30
CA SER A 84 12.10 -2.79 -4.35
C SER A 84 11.29 -1.67 -3.69
N SER A 85 9.96 -1.75 -3.77
CA SER A 85 9.04 -0.78 -3.15
C SER A 85 8.99 -0.96 -1.63
N LEU A 86 8.89 -2.20 -1.13
CA LEU A 86 8.92 -2.54 0.29
C LEU A 86 10.26 -2.11 0.92
N ALA A 87 11.38 -2.37 0.24
CA ALA A 87 12.68 -1.88 0.69
C ALA A 87 12.74 -0.33 0.78
N LYS A 88 12.15 0.39 -0.19
CA LYS A 88 12.07 1.86 -0.13
C LYS A 88 11.16 2.34 1.01
N ILE A 89 10.09 1.62 1.31
CA ILE A 89 9.25 1.92 2.48
C ILE A 89 10.08 1.85 3.75
N GLU A 90 10.80 0.75 3.98
CA GLU A 90 11.60 0.59 5.20
C GLU A 90 12.75 1.61 5.29
N THR A 91 13.41 1.92 4.18
CA THR A 91 14.64 2.73 4.18
C THR A 91 14.40 4.23 4.05
N ILE A 92 13.37 4.66 3.31
CA ILE A 92 13.12 6.06 2.97
C ILE A 92 11.92 6.61 3.74
N TRP A 93 10.81 5.87 3.72
CA TRP A 93 9.53 6.38 4.20
C TRP A 93 9.29 6.10 5.69
N LEU A 94 9.71 4.94 6.20
CA LEU A 94 9.73 4.58 7.62
C LEU A 94 11.03 5.06 8.29
N LYS A 95 11.03 6.30 8.75
CA LYS A 95 12.22 6.95 9.33
C LYS A 95 12.47 6.53 10.79
N GLY A 96 13.68 6.09 11.09
CA GLY A 96 14.10 5.73 12.45
C GLY A 96 13.24 4.63 13.07
N ASN A 97 12.95 4.74 14.36
CA ASN A 97 12.09 3.78 15.08
C ASN A 97 10.62 4.24 15.14
N ALA A 98 10.19 5.08 14.21
CA ALA A 98 8.82 5.55 14.17
C ALA A 98 7.86 4.45 13.71
N LYS A 99 6.63 4.51 14.23
CA LYS A 99 5.55 3.56 13.89
C LYS A 99 4.84 3.89 12.57
N PHE A 100 4.97 5.13 12.10
CA PHE A 100 4.26 5.61 10.92
C PHE A 100 5.23 6.25 9.92
N LEU A 101 4.78 6.33 8.67
CA LEU A 101 5.51 6.95 7.58
C LEU A 101 5.90 8.40 7.93
N LEU A 102 6.96 8.86 7.28
CA LEU A 102 7.61 10.16 7.51
C LEU A 102 8.24 10.33 8.90
N GLY A 103 8.27 9.28 9.73
CA GLY A 103 8.76 9.39 11.10
C GLY A 103 7.72 9.94 12.07
N SER A 104 6.44 9.85 11.72
CA SER A 104 5.34 10.46 12.47
C SER A 104 4.97 9.66 13.73
N SER A 105 4.43 10.34 14.73
CA SER A 105 3.81 9.73 15.91
C SER A 105 2.32 9.38 15.69
N GLN A 106 1.74 9.84 14.59
CA GLN A 106 0.35 9.60 14.20
C GLN A 106 0.27 9.10 12.75
N PRO A 107 -0.70 8.23 12.42
CA PRO A 107 -0.89 7.77 11.05
C PRO A 107 -1.48 8.88 10.17
N SER A 108 -1.20 8.79 8.89
CA SER A 108 -1.75 9.63 7.83
C SER A 108 -2.47 8.80 6.77
N ILE A 109 -3.08 9.48 5.80
CA ILE A 109 -3.67 8.82 4.62
C ILE A 109 -2.65 7.99 3.83
N ALA A 110 -1.35 8.34 3.89
CA ALA A 110 -0.29 7.56 3.24
C ALA A 110 -0.07 6.20 3.93
N ASP A 111 -0.16 6.15 5.26
CA ASP A 111 -0.09 4.91 6.04
C ASP A 111 -1.28 4.00 5.71
N LEU A 112 -2.48 4.59 5.60
CA LEU A 112 -3.67 3.84 5.18
C LEU A 112 -3.50 3.25 3.78
N SER A 113 -2.98 4.03 2.82
CA SER A 113 -2.69 3.53 1.47
C SER A 113 -1.71 2.36 1.50
N LEU A 114 -0.63 2.47 2.26
CA LEU A 114 0.35 1.39 2.42
C LEU A 114 -0.32 0.11 2.95
N VAL A 115 -1.04 0.20 4.07
CA VAL A 115 -1.73 -0.95 4.67
C VAL A 115 -2.72 -1.58 3.68
N CYS A 116 -3.47 -0.77 2.92
CA CYS A 116 -4.38 -1.28 1.89
C CYS A 116 -3.67 -2.11 0.81
N GLU A 117 -2.46 -1.73 0.41
CA GLU A 117 -1.70 -2.50 -0.59
C GLU A 117 -1.09 -3.77 0.00
N ILE A 118 -0.62 -3.74 1.25
CA ILE A 118 -0.11 -4.94 1.95
C ILE A 118 -1.23 -5.96 2.19
N MET A 119 -2.38 -5.51 2.69
CA MET A 119 -3.55 -6.37 2.94
C MET A 119 -4.06 -7.09 1.69
N GLN A 120 -3.84 -6.53 0.50
CA GLN A 120 -4.23 -7.22 -0.74
C GLN A 120 -3.37 -8.47 -0.99
N LEU A 121 -2.13 -8.52 -0.48
CA LEU A 121 -1.22 -9.67 -0.62
C LEU A 121 -1.67 -10.87 0.22
N GLU A 122 -2.53 -10.68 1.22
CA GLU A 122 -3.14 -11.76 2.03
C GLU A 122 -3.99 -12.74 1.19
N ILE A 123 -4.28 -12.39 -0.07
CA ILE A 123 -4.95 -13.30 -1.00
C ILE A 123 -4.00 -14.36 -1.58
N LEU A 124 -2.68 -14.16 -1.47
CA LEU A 124 -1.67 -15.12 -1.91
C LEU A 124 -1.69 -16.37 -1.04
N ASP A 125 -1.15 -17.47 -1.55
CA ASP A 125 -0.87 -18.60 -0.68
C ASP A 125 0.20 -18.25 0.35
N GLU A 126 0.17 -18.96 1.49
CA GLU A 126 1.04 -18.70 2.64
C GLU A 126 2.53 -18.67 2.25
N LYS A 127 2.95 -19.59 1.39
CA LYS A 127 4.35 -19.68 0.94
C LYS A 127 4.78 -18.46 0.12
N ASP A 128 3.94 -17.99 -0.79
CA ASP A 128 4.22 -16.79 -1.57
C ASP A 128 4.13 -15.52 -0.74
N HIS A 129 3.19 -15.47 0.20
CA HIS A 129 3.04 -14.37 1.16
C HIS A 129 4.29 -14.22 2.05
N GLU A 130 4.70 -15.28 2.75
CA GLU A 130 5.90 -15.34 3.60
C GLU A 130 7.15 -14.96 2.80
N ARG A 131 7.33 -15.56 1.62
CA ARG A 131 8.48 -15.31 0.76
C ARG A 131 8.65 -13.84 0.36
N ILE A 132 7.54 -13.12 0.21
CA ILE A 132 7.51 -11.70 -0.16
C ILE A 132 7.68 -10.81 1.09
N LEU A 133 6.95 -11.06 2.17
CA LEU A 133 6.85 -10.14 3.30
C LEU A 133 7.81 -10.42 4.47
N ASP A 134 8.27 -11.65 4.69
CA ASP A 134 9.13 -12.01 5.85
C ASP A 134 10.45 -11.23 5.88
N ARG A 135 10.88 -10.75 4.71
CA ARG A 135 12.11 -9.95 4.57
C ARG A 135 11.93 -8.50 5.04
N HIS A 136 10.69 -8.09 5.32
CA HIS A 136 10.30 -6.72 5.61
C HIS A 136 9.63 -6.60 6.98
N GLY A 137 10.29 -7.11 8.02
CA GLY A 137 9.75 -7.17 9.37
C GLY A 137 9.26 -5.83 9.92
N ARG A 138 9.89 -4.71 9.53
CA ARG A 138 9.47 -3.37 9.99
C ARG A 138 8.13 -2.90 9.41
N ILE A 139 7.65 -3.53 8.33
CA ILE A 139 6.34 -3.24 7.74
C ILE A 139 5.24 -4.03 8.46
N LEU A 140 5.60 -5.15 9.11
CA LEU A 140 4.67 -6.07 9.78
C LEU A 140 4.51 -5.79 11.28
N GLU A 141 5.34 -4.91 11.86
CA GLU A 141 5.30 -4.45 13.26
C GLU A 141 4.31 -3.29 13.49
#